data_AF-A0A838N2R3-F1
#
_entry.id   AF-A0A838N2R3-F1
#
_cell.length_a   1.000
_cell.length_b   1.000
_cell.length_c   1.000
_cell.angle_alpha   90.00
_cell.angle_beta   90.00
_cell.angle_gamma   90.00
#
_symmetry.space_group_name_H-M   'P 1'
#
loop_
_entity.id
_entity.type
_entity.pdbx_description
1 polymer ?
#
loop_
_entity_poly.entity_id
_entity_poly.type
_entity_poly.pdbx_seq_one_letter_code
_entity_poly.pdbx_strand_id
1 'polypeptide(L)'
;IEQYATEHSTYPVDVGRGVIPAEMVNYFGKASDWTGSTPIGGEWNWNFNVFGVAAAIGVVDPTASDEQMQEIDSECDDGNLTTGRFRKRTAGRYVYIVEE
;
A
#
# COMPACT_ATOMS: atom_id res chain seq x y z
N ILE A 1 0.66 -2.00 -11.49
CA ILE A 1 0.42 -0.60 -11.06
C ILE A 1 1.19 0.37 -11.94
N GLU A 2 2.52 0.25 -12.03
CA GLU A 2 3.35 1.10 -12.91
C GLU A 2 2.94 1.02 -14.40
N GLN A 3 2.46 -0.14 -14.86
CA GLN A 3 1.90 -0.28 -16.21
C GLN A 3 0.66 0.60 -16.44
N TYR A 4 -0.28 0.66 -15.49
CA TYR A 4 -1.46 1.53 -15.60
C TYR A 4 -1.06 3.00 -15.70
N ALA A 5 -0.11 3.43 -14.86
CA ALA A 5 0.43 4.79 -14.88
C ALA A 5 1.09 5.14 -16.22
N THR A 6 1.83 4.20 -16.80
CA THR A 6 2.45 4.39 -18.13
C THR A 6 1.39 4.54 -19.23
N GLU A 7 0.30 3.77 -19.17
CA GLU A 7 -0.74 3.78 -20.20
C GLU A 7 -1.71 4.96 -20.06
N HIS A 8 -1.99 5.42 -18.84
CA HIS A 8 -3.04 6.40 -18.56
C HIS A 8 -2.50 7.75 -18.09
N SER A 9 -1.18 7.86 -17.85
CA SER A 9 -0.53 9.05 -17.26
C SER A 9 -1.17 9.50 -15.94
N THR A 10 -1.83 8.57 -15.24
CA THR A 10 -2.48 8.77 -13.94
C THR A 10 -2.57 7.45 -13.20
N TYR A 11 -2.94 7.50 -11.93
CA TYR A 11 -3.30 6.34 -11.14
C TYR A 11 -4.83 6.27 -10.92
N PRO A 12 -5.35 5.09 -10.55
CA PRO A 12 -6.76 4.92 -10.21
C PRO A 12 -7.15 5.74 -8.99
N VAL A 13 -8.43 6.07 -8.91
CA VAL A 13 -8.99 6.79 -7.77
C VAL A 13 -8.83 6.00 -6.48
N ASP A 14 -8.68 6.73 -5.38
CA ASP A 14 -8.69 6.14 -4.04
C ASP A 14 -10.05 5.48 -3.75
N VAL A 15 -10.01 4.32 -3.08
CA VAL A 15 -11.17 3.53 -2.71
C VAL A 15 -11.04 3.05 -1.27
N GLY A 16 -12.14 2.56 -0.70
CA GLY A 16 -12.13 1.99 0.65
C GLY A 16 -11.14 0.84 0.83
N ARG A 17 -10.76 0.59 2.08
CA ARG A 17 -9.99 -0.60 2.49
C ARG A 17 -10.69 -1.89 2.02
N GLY A 18 -9.90 -2.90 1.64
CA GLY A 18 -10.40 -4.18 1.10
C GLY A 18 -11.03 -4.07 -0.29
N VAL A 19 -11.03 -2.90 -0.92
CA VAL A 19 -11.59 -2.68 -2.26
C VAL A 19 -10.46 -2.51 -3.27
N ILE A 20 -10.60 -3.17 -4.41
CA ILE A 20 -9.75 -2.96 -5.58
C ILE A 20 -10.41 -1.87 -6.44
N PRO A 21 -9.73 -0.78 -6.83
CA PRO A 21 -10.23 0.13 -7.86
C PRO A 21 -10.58 -0.66 -9.14
N ALA A 22 -11.73 -0.41 -9.75
CA ALA A 22 -12.21 -1.22 -10.89
C ALA A 22 -11.20 -1.25 -12.04
N GLU A 23 -10.50 -0.14 -12.25
CA GLU A 23 -9.46 0.02 -13.27
C GLU A 23 -8.23 -0.87 -13.03
N MET A 24 -8.05 -1.34 -11.79
CA MET A 24 -6.90 -2.13 -11.37
C MET A 24 -7.16 -3.63 -11.30
N VAL A 25 -8.40 -4.07 -11.46
CA VAL A 25 -8.78 -5.50 -11.36
C VAL A 25 -7.97 -6.38 -12.32
N ASN A 26 -7.58 -5.85 -13.49
CA ASN A 26 -6.78 -6.57 -14.47
C ASN A 26 -5.26 -6.45 -14.24
N TYR A 27 -4.82 -5.51 -13.40
CA TYR A 27 -3.41 -5.26 -13.09
C TYR A 27 -2.95 -5.93 -11.80
N PHE A 28 -3.87 -6.15 -10.87
CA PHE A 28 -3.70 -7.04 -9.75
C PHE A 28 -3.98 -8.45 -10.25
N GLY A 29 -2.92 -9.25 -10.46
CA GLY A 29 -3.07 -10.61 -10.98
C GLY A 29 -4.04 -11.43 -10.11
N LYS A 30 -4.61 -12.50 -10.67
CA LYS A 30 -5.51 -13.45 -9.97
C LYS A 30 -5.00 -13.99 -8.61
N ALA A 31 -3.73 -13.76 -8.29
CA ALA A 31 -3.04 -14.19 -7.08
C ALA A 31 -3.16 -13.24 -5.88
N SER A 32 -3.59 -11.99 -6.07
CA SER A 32 -3.78 -11.07 -4.93
C SER A 32 -5.20 -11.19 -4.39
N ASP A 33 -5.34 -11.88 -3.25
CA ASP A 33 -6.55 -11.81 -2.41
C ASP A 33 -6.62 -10.44 -1.72
N TRP A 34 -6.74 -9.39 -2.53
CA TRP A 34 -6.78 -8.00 -2.06
C TRP A 34 -8.00 -7.75 -1.15
N THR A 35 -9.06 -8.52 -1.37
CA THR A 35 -10.28 -8.52 -0.57
C THR A 35 -10.14 -9.28 0.75
N GLY A 36 -9.11 -10.12 0.89
CA GLY A 36 -8.81 -10.89 2.10
C GLY A 36 -7.85 -10.17 3.04
N SER A 37 -7.59 -10.79 4.18
CA SER A 37 -6.57 -10.28 5.12
C SER A 37 -5.18 -10.31 4.49
N THR A 38 -4.37 -9.30 4.78
CA THR A 38 -2.98 -9.31 4.34
C THR A 38 -2.17 -10.39 5.12
N PRO A 39 -1.02 -10.84 4.60
CA PRO A 39 -0.15 -11.80 5.31
C PRO A 39 0.31 -11.35 6.71
N ILE A 40 0.25 -10.04 6.99
CA ILE A 40 0.62 -9.42 8.27
C ILE A 40 -0.60 -9.00 9.10
N GLY A 41 -1.80 -9.46 8.71
CA GLY A 41 -3.09 -9.06 9.24
C GLY A 41 -3.60 -7.74 8.65
N GLY A 42 -4.80 -7.34 9.04
CA GLY A 42 -5.44 -6.14 8.51
C GLY A 42 -5.87 -6.27 7.05
N GLU A 43 -6.11 -5.13 6.41
CA GLU A 43 -6.69 -5.05 5.06
C GLU A 43 -5.84 -4.20 4.12
N TRP A 44 -5.78 -4.60 2.85
CA TRP A 44 -5.15 -3.81 1.79
C TRP A 44 -5.92 -2.52 1.53
N ASN A 45 -5.22 -1.44 1.20
CA ASN A 45 -5.83 -0.18 0.79
C ASN A 45 -4.99 0.49 -0.29
N TRP A 46 -5.59 0.77 -1.43
CA TRP A 46 -5.02 1.67 -2.41
C TRP A 46 -5.05 3.10 -1.84
N ASN A 47 -4.05 3.93 -2.15
CA ASN A 47 -3.97 5.30 -1.67
C ASN A 47 -3.51 6.19 -2.85
N PHE A 48 -4.35 7.13 -3.28
CA PHE A 48 -4.05 8.04 -4.39
C PHE A 48 -4.22 9.50 -3.96
N ASN A 49 -3.20 10.33 -4.15
CA ASN A 49 -3.16 11.73 -3.73
C ASN A 49 -3.52 11.95 -2.24
N VAL A 50 -3.02 11.07 -1.38
CA VAL A 50 -3.20 11.14 0.08
C VAL A 50 -1.84 11.04 0.78
N PHE A 51 -1.76 11.44 2.04
CA PHE A 51 -0.49 11.48 2.81
C PHE A 51 0.63 12.32 2.17
N GLY A 52 0.26 13.24 1.27
CA GLY A 52 1.20 14.07 0.52
C GLY A 52 2.00 13.28 -0.51
N VAL A 53 1.52 12.10 -0.93
CA VAL A 53 2.13 11.30 -2.00
C VAL A 53 1.16 11.07 -3.16
N ALA A 54 1.68 10.99 -4.38
CA ALA A 54 0.88 10.69 -5.57
C ALA A 54 0.22 9.31 -5.49
N ALA A 55 0.97 8.25 -5.14
CA ALA A 55 0.44 6.89 -5.11
C ALA A 55 1.12 5.99 -4.08
N ALA A 56 0.34 5.19 -3.35
CA ALA A 56 0.84 4.22 -2.39
C ALA A 56 -0.08 3.00 -2.21
N ILE A 57 0.51 1.88 -1.78
CA ILE A 57 -0.22 0.70 -1.31
C ILE A 57 -0.11 0.68 0.22
N GLY A 58 -1.24 0.57 0.89
CA GLY A 58 -1.31 0.56 2.35
C GLY A 58 -1.84 -0.74 2.92
N VAL A 59 -1.48 -0.97 4.18
CA VAL A 59 -2.12 -1.94 5.07
C VAL A 59 -2.75 -1.17 6.23
N VAL A 60 -4.01 -1.50 6.51
CA VAL A 60 -4.81 -0.87 7.57
C VAL A 60 -5.11 -1.90 8.66
N ASP A 61 -4.86 -1.50 9.90
CA ASP A 61 -5.03 -2.26 11.13
C ASP A 61 -4.33 -3.65 11.09
N PRO A 62 -3.01 -3.73 10.76
CA PRO A 62 -2.29 -4.99 10.78
C PRO A 62 -2.22 -5.58 12.19
N THR A 63 -2.10 -6.91 12.28
CA THR A 63 -1.86 -7.59 13.57
C THR A 63 -0.39 -7.54 13.97
N ALA A 64 0.50 -7.30 13.00
CA ALA A 64 1.93 -7.12 13.25
C ALA A 64 2.20 -5.84 14.07
N SER A 65 3.14 -5.92 15.01
CA SER A 65 3.56 -4.77 15.83
C SER A 65 4.42 -3.78 15.04
N ASP A 66 4.59 -2.56 15.57
CA ASP A 66 5.49 -1.56 14.99
C ASP A 66 6.92 -2.11 14.79
N GLU A 67 7.41 -2.90 15.75
CA GLU A 67 8.74 -3.52 15.68
C GLU A 67 8.83 -4.52 14.52
N GLN A 68 7.81 -5.36 14.33
CA GLN A 68 7.74 -6.28 13.20
C GLN A 68 7.63 -5.55 11.86
N MET A 69 6.91 -4.42 11.83
CA MET A 69 6.82 -3.57 10.65
C MET A 69 8.17 -2.91 10.33
N GLN A 70 8.93 -2.54 11.34
CA GLN A 70 10.29 -2.02 11.17
C GLN A 70 11.25 -3.11 10.66
N GLU A 71 11.10 -4.35 11.11
CA GLU A 71 11.86 -5.49 10.54
C GLU A 71 11.52 -5.69 9.06
N ILE A 72 10.23 -5.66 8.69
CA ILE A 72 9.80 -5.75 7.27
C ILE A 72 10.40 -4.61 6.44
N ASP A 73 10.35 -3.38 6.97
CA ASP A 73 10.95 -2.21 6.36
C ASP A 73 12.45 -2.39 6.14
N SER A 74 13.18 -2.93 7.13
CA SER A 74 14.62 -3.16 7.00
C SER A 74 15.00 -4.17 5.91
N GLU A 75 14.09 -5.10 5.59
CA GLU A 75 14.28 -6.09 4.52
C GLU A 75 13.90 -5.56 3.12
N CYS A 76 13.02 -4.56 3.03
CA CYS A 76 12.49 -4.08 1.76
C CYS A 76 12.92 -2.65 1.37
N ASP A 77 13.45 -1.87 2.31
CA ASP A 77 13.72 -0.44 2.14
C ASP A 77 14.85 0.07 3.05
N ASP A 78 14.59 0.85 4.10
CA ASP A 78 15.64 1.49 4.93
C ASP A 78 15.56 1.19 6.43
N GLY A 79 14.53 0.47 6.89
CA GLY A 79 14.35 0.09 8.29
C GLY A 79 13.98 1.25 9.21
N ASN A 80 13.59 2.39 8.65
CA ASN A 80 13.01 3.51 9.34
C ASN A 80 11.61 3.84 8.82
N LEU A 81 10.61 3.49 9.63
CA LEU A 81 9.18 3.72 9.37
C LEU A 81 8.77 5.18 9.13
N THR A 82 9.69 6.14 9.25
CA THR A 82 9.43 7.57 8.96
C THR A 82 10.07 8.06 7.66
N THR A 83 11.02 7.32 7.09
CA THR A 83 11.74 7.65 5.85
C THR A 83 11.53 6.56 4.79
N GLY A 84 12.33 6.56 3.73
CA GLY A 84 12.20 5.53 2.68
C GLY A 84 10.84 5.53 1.96
N ARG A 85 10.51 4.46 1.28
CA ARG A 85 9.21 4.17 0.68
C ARG A 85 8.24 3.51 1.67
N PHE A 86 8.71 2.73 2.64
CA PHE A 86 7.84 2.05 3.60
C PHE A 86 7.65 2.90 4.86
N ARG A 87 6.52 3.59 4.95
CA ARG A 87 6.25 4.57 6.01
C ARG A 87 5.04 4.20 6.86
N LYS A 88 5.17 4.31 8.16
CA LYS A 88 4.04 4.43 9.09
C LYS A 88 3.44 5.83 8.97
N ARG A 89 2.11 5.92 8.80
CA ARG A 89 1.40 7.20 8.65
C ARG A 89 0.65 7.61 9.90
N THR A 90 -0.08 6.68 10.49
CA THR A 90 -0.77 6.86 11.76
C THR A 90 -0.85 5.51 12.48
N ALA A 91 -1.42 5.48 13.68
CA ALA A 91 -1.68 4.23 14.39
C ALA A 91 -2.49 3.29 13.47
N GLY A 92 -1.99 2.06 13.30
CA GLY A 92 -2.63 1.06 12.45
C GLY A 92 -2.55 1.33 10.94
N ARG A 93 -1.73 2.28 10.44
CA ARG A 93 -1.61 2.51 9.00
C ARG A 93 -0.17 2.60 8.52
N TYR A 94 0.18 1.72 7.60
CA TYR A 94 1.48 1.60 6.95
C TYR A 94 1.30 1.67 5.45
N VAL A 95 2.24 2.28 4.75
CA VAL A 95 2.18 2.40 3.28
C VAL A 95 3.55 2.14 2.66
N TYR A 96 3.54 1.50 1.51
CA TYR A 96 4.65 1.48 0.56
C TYR A 96 4.34 2.50 -0.54
N ILE A 97 5.19 3.52 -0.67
CA ILE A 97 5.05 4.58 -1.66
C ILE A 97 5.47 4.04 -3.02
N VAL A 98 4.56 4.16 -3.98
CA VAL A 98 4.80 3.84 -5.39
C VAL A 98 5.33 5.08 -6.11
N GLU A 99 4.77 6.26 -5.81
CA GLU A 99 5.19 7.55 -6.35
C GLU A 99 4.96 8.66 -5.30
N GLU A 100 5.93 9.57 -5.17
CA GLU A 100 5.85 10.77 -4.32
C GLU A 100 4.90 11.82 -4.92
#